data_AF-A0A1C6BZZ4-F1
#
_entry.id   AF-A0A1C6BZZ4-F1
#
_cell.length_a   1.000
_cell.length_b   1.000
_cell.length_c   1.000
_cell.angle_alpha   90.00
_cell.angle_beta   90.00
_cell.angle_gamma   90.00
#
_symmetry.space_group_name_H-M   'P 1'
#
loop_
_entity.id
_entity.type
_entity.pdbx_description
1 polymer ?
#
loop_
_entity_poly.entity_id
_entity_poly.type
_entity_poly.pdbx_seq_one_letter_code
_entity_poly.pdbx_strand_id
1 'polypeptide(L)'
;MFKRGSHQTLLFEVKQKLGTDVIEFDGVKYADLHECCRMLKFPYRRVLVKIMNSDCSVQETLQNLKQKKERLFGTGDIENITLENGKCYENIKELCSDLRIREGTLYGYALRNECSITEAADYYAKREEVFQNVALKVGDQFYNDLRQCCEEQGIRYKDVYRRMVEKMVSAEEAVEYFLKRKDRKAKEKQFKRQTNFEPGVPKKVVIMGKEYPSKTSCYDDLKIQKKLVLKRMRDTSCSFEEAVIATYQARIEKEFHFHGEVYKSFVACCKAYGVAQEYIAIKAKREGITRQEAIEKILALREKGTL
;
A
#
# COMPACT_ATOMS: atom_id res chain seq x y z
N MET A 1 -1.59 0.31 -4.06
CA MET A 1 -0.58 1.23 -4.64
C MET A 1 0.41 1.57 -3.54
N PHE A 2 1.55 0.89 -3.47
CA PHE A 2 2.65 1.32 -2.60
C PHE A 2 3.37 2.47 -3.29
N LYS A 3 3.55 3.59 -2.57
CA LYS A 3 4.20 4.80 -3.08
C LYS A 3 5.66 4.48 -3.41
N ARG A 4 6.14 4.91 -4.58
CA ARG A 4 7.54 4.72 -5.02
C ARG A 4 8.59 5.30 -4.05
N GLY A 5 8.22 6.23 -3.16
CA GLY A 5 9.11 6.78 -2.13
C GLY A 5 9.38 5.86 -0.93
N SER A 6 8.58 4.82 -0.67
CA SER A 6 8.79 3.92 0.49
C SER A 6 9.74 2.75 0.19
N HIS A 7 10.05 2.48 -1.08
CA HIS A 7 10.94 1.37 -1.46
C HIS A 7 12.42 1.69 -1.23
N GLN A 8 12.81 2.96 -1.35
CA GLN A 8 14.20 3.38 -1.28
C GLN A 8 14.69 3.45 0.18
N THR A 9 13.83 3.88 1.10
CA THR A 9 14.09 3.85 2.56
C THR A 9 14.17 2.41 3.09
N LEU A 10 13.27 1.53 2.66
CA LEU A 10 13.29 0.11 3.02
C LEU A 10 14.54 -0.61 2.51
N LEU A 11 14.98 -0.32 1.27
CA LEU A 11 16.22 -0.88 0.72
C LEU A 11 17.47 -0.41 1.48
N PHE A 12 17.45 0.83 1.98
CA PHE A 12 18.55 1.38 2.78
C PHE A 12 18.62 0.75 4.18
N GLU A 13 17.49 0.65 4.88
CA GLU A 13 17.39 -0.03 6.18
C GLU A 13 17.78 -1.52 6.09
N VAL A 14 17.36 -2.19 5.01
CA VAL A 14 17.74 -3.57 4.72
C VAL A 14 19.25 -3.70 4.51
N LYS A 15 19.88 -2.80 3.76
CA LYS A 15 21.34 -2.80 3.57
C LYS A 15 22.09 -2.56 4.88
N GLN A 16 21.60 -1.64 5.73
CA GLN A 16 22.21 -1.40 7.03
C GLN A 16 22.13 -2.61 7.97
N LYS A 17 21.00 -3.33 7.99
CA LYS A 17 20.85 -4.56 8.81
C LYS A 17 21.59 -5.77 8.25
N LEU A 18 21.68 -5.92 6.92
CA LEU A 18 22.40 -7.03 6.29
C LEU A 18 23.92 -6.84 6.34
N GLY A 19 24.39 -5.60 6.44
CA GLY A 19 25.82 -5.27 6.53
C GLY A 19 26.52 -5.44 5.18
N THR A 20 26.98 -6.65 4.89
CA THR A 20 27.73 -6.99 3.66
C THR A 20 26.80 -7.55 2.58
N ASP A 21 27.17 -7.33 1.31
CA ASP A 21 26.49 -7.99 0.20
C ASP A 21 26.72 -9.51 0.28
N VAL A 22 27.93 -9.96 0.66
CA VAL A 22 28.24 -11.39 0.84
C VAL A 22 27.73 -11.90 2.19
N ILE A 23 26.99 -13.00 2.17
CA ILE A 23 26.50 -13.71 3.36
C ILE A 23 27.25 -15.01 3.51
N GLU A 24 27.89 -15.24 4.67
CA GLU A 24 28.52 -16.51 5.00
C GLU A 24 27.64 -17.27 5.99
N PHE A 25 27.15 -18.46 5.63
CA PHE A 25 26.28 -19.27 6.50
C PHE A 25 26.67 -20.75 6.36
N ASP A 26 26.87 -21.44 7.48
CA ASP A 26 27.39 -22.82 7.55
C ASP A 26 28.69 -23.05 6.75
N GLY A 27 29.59 -22.07 6.74
CA GLY A 27 30.85 -22.14 6.00
C GLY A 27 30.72 -21.94 4.48
N VAL A 28 29.52 -21.67 3.97
CA VAL A 28 29.26 -21.36 2.56
C VAL A 28 29.07 -19.86 2.38
N LYS A 29 29.76 -19.27 1.40
CA LYS A 29 29.61 -17.86 1.02
C LYS A 29 28.62 -17.71 -0.12
N TYR A 30 27.62 -16.87 0.09
CA TYR A 30 26.58 -16.50 -0.86
C TYR A 30 26.77 -15.05 -1.29
N ALA A 31 26.55 -14.74 -2.57
CA ALA A 31 26.71 -13.39 -3.11
C ALA A 31 25.72 -12.39 -2.53
N ASP A 32 24.53 -12.85 -2.11
CA ASP A 32 23.53 -12.06 -1.39
C ASP A 32 22.52 -12.94 -0.62
N LEU A 33 21.64 -12.28 0.15
CA LEU A 33 20.54 -12.94 0.87
C LEU A 33 19.58 -13.68 -0.07
N HIS A 34 19.41 -13.18 -1.29
CA HIS A 34 18.48 -13.77 -2.24
C HIS A 34 19.02 -15.11 -2.76
N GLU A 35 20.32 -15.20 -3.01
CA GLU A 35 21.02 -16.44 -3.36
C GLU A 35 21.03 -17.40 -2.18
N CYS A 36 21.40 -16.94 -0.99
CA CYS A 36 21.35 -17.73 0.25
C CYS A 36 19.96 -18.37 0.46
N CYS A 37 18.90 -17.56 0.41
CA CYS A 37 17.53 -18.05 0.53
C CYS A 37 17.16 -19.06 -0.58
N ARG A 38 17.63 -18.85 -1.81
CA ARG A 38 17.34 -19.76 -2.93
C ARG A 38 17.98 -21.12 -2.72
N MET A 39 19.26 -21.15 -2.32
CA MET A 39 20.02 -22.36 -2.09
C MET A 39 19.48 -23.14 -0.88
N LEU A 40 19.13 -22.44 0.20
CA LEU A 40 18.55 -23.05 1.41
C LEU A 40 17.05 -23.39 1.28
N LYS A 41 16.43 -23.05 0.14
CA LYS A 41 14.99 -23.21 -0.15
C LYS A 41 14.08 -22.43 0.81
N PHE A 42 14.54 -21.28 1.30
CA PHE A 42 13.73 -20.36 2.10
C PHE A 42 13.01 -19.30 1.26
N PRO A 43 11.77 -18.92 1.63
CA PRO A 43 11.08 -17.82 0.97
C PRO A 43 11.71 -16.46 1.33
N TYR A 44 12.49 -15.88 0.41
CA TYR A 44 13.24 -14.62 0.57
C TYR A 44 12.48 -13.52 1.32
N ARG A 45 11.25 -13.19 0.88
CA ARG A 45 10.45 -12.11 1.51
C ARG A 45 10.19 -12.37 2.99
N ARG A 46 10.07 -13.62 3.42
CA ARG A 46 9.80 -13.96 4.82
C ARG A 46 11.06 -13.86 5.66
N VAL A 47 12.18 -14.35 5.13
CA VAL A 47 13.49 -14.20 5.77
C VAL A 47 13.78 -12.71 5.97
N LEU A 48 13.58 -11.92 4.92
CA LEU A 48 13.74 -10.46 4.96
C LEU A 48 12.85 -9.80 6.02
N VAL A 49 11.54 -10.10 6.05
CA VAL A 49 10.62 -9.54 7.06
C VAL A 49 11.01 -9.96 8.47
N LYS A 50 11.50 -11.19 8.67
CA LYS A 50 11.92 -11.66 9.99
C LYS A 50 13.19 -10.96 10.45
N ILE A 51 14.19 -10.77 9.58
CA ILE A 51 15.40 -9.99 9.86
C ILE A 51 15.04 -8.52 10.17
N MET A 52 14.12 -7.94 9.41
CA MET A 52 13.70 -6.55 9.63
C MET A 52 12.95 -6.36 10.94
N ASN A 53 12.08 -7.30 11.32
CA ASN A 53 11.19 -7.17 12.47
C ASN A 53 11.70 -7.83 13.76
N SER A 54 12.85 -8.51 13.72
CA SER A 54 13.51 -9.04 14.92
C SER A 54 14.82 -8.30 15.18
N ASP A 55 15.25 -8.34 16.44
CA ASP A 55 16.58 -7.89 16.87
C ASP A 55 17.65 -8.97 16.65
N CYS A 56 17.27 -10.10 16.05
CA CYS A 56 18.19 -11.18 15.72
C CYS A 56 19.07 -10.82 14.53
N SER A 57 20.29 -11.33 14.55
CA SER A 57 21.18 -11.25 13.39
C SER A 57 20.64 -12.09 12.22
N VAL A 58 21.19 -11.82 11.02
CA VAL A 58 20.91 -12.61 9.81
C VAL A 58 21.25 -14.08 10.05
N GLN A 59 22.37 -14.36 10.71
CA GLN A 59 22.84 -15.70 11.06
C GLN A 59 21.83 -16.42 11.93
N GLU A 60 21.50 -15.85 13.09
CA GLU A 60 20.54 -16.44 14.03
C GLU A 60 19.18 -16.69 13.37
N THR A 61 18.73 -15.78 12.50
CA THR A 61 17.48 -15.96 11.77
C THR A 61 17.55 -17.17 10.83
N LEU A 62 18.65 -17.31 10.09
CA LEU A 62 18.87 -18.45 9.18
C LEU A 62 19.05 -19.77 9.96
N GLN A 63 19.80 -19.79 11.07
CA GLN A 63 19.93 -20.97 11.94
C GLN A 63 18.59 -21.41 12.52
N ASN A 64 17.79 -20.48 13.06
CA ASN A 64 16.46 -20.79 13.58
C ASN A 64 15.54 -21.36 12.50
N LEU A 65 15.61 -20.82 11.28
CA LEU A 65 14.82 -21.33 10.15
C LEU A 65 15.32 -22.71 9.69
N LYS A 66 16.63 -22.94 9.70
CA LYS A 66 17.24 -24.23 9.37
C LYS A 66 16.83 -25.31 10.37
N GLN A 67 16.99 -25.06 11.66
CA GLN A 67 16.56 -26.00 12.72
C GLN A 67 15.06 -26.28 12.64
N LYS A 68 14.24 -25.26 12.39
CA LYS A 68 12.79 -25.44 12.22
C LYS A 68 12.47 -26.29 10.99
N LYS A 69 13.20 -26.11 9.89
CA LYS A 69 13.06 -26.88 8.65
C LYS A 69 13.44 -28.35 8.89
N GLU A 70 14.58 -28.60 9.53
CA GLU A 70 15.07 -29.95 9.86
C GLU A 70 14.11 -30.67 10.80
N ARG A 71 13.56 -29.98 11.81
CA ARG A 71 12.55 -30.54 12.71
C ARG A 71 11.27 -30.98 11.98
N LEU A 72 10.84 -30.23 10.97
CA LEU A 72 9.57 -30.47 10.27
C LEU A 72 9.70 -31.43 9.09
N PHE A 73 10.87 -31.47 8.43
CA PHE A 73 11.04 -32.13 7.13
C PHE A 73 12.20 -33.13 7.09
N GLY A 74 13.04 -33.19 8.13
CA GLY A 74 14.29 -33.95 8.11
C GLY A 74 15.38 -33.27 7.28
N THR A 75 16.51 -33.97 7.11
CA THR A 75 17.71 -33.49 6.40
C THR A 75 17.81 -34.01 4.96
N GLY A 76 16.94 -34.92 4.56
CA GLY A 76 16.93 -35.54 3.23
C GLY A 76 15.92 -34.93 2.26
N ASP A 77 15.99 -35.36 1.00
CA ASP A 77 14.93 -35.08 0.04
C ASP A 77 13.65 -35.84 0.44
N ILE A 78 12.51 -35.18 0.27
CA ILE A 78 11.21 -35.79 0.57
C ILE A 78 10.78 -36.59 -0.64
N GLU A 79 10.72 -37.90 -0.44
CA GLU A 79 10.33 -38.89 -1.42
C GLU A 79 8.99 -39.53 -1.03
N ASN A 80 8.25 -40.01 -2.03
CA ASN A 80 7.01 -40.78 -1.87
C ASN A 80 5.95 -40.05 -1.02
N ILE A 81 5.36 -39.00 -1.60
CA ILE A 81 4.31 -38.20 -0.98
C ILE A 81 2.95 -38.77 -1.36
N THR A 82 2.21 -39.24 -0.36
CA THR A 82 0.83 -39.72 -0.53
C THR A 82 -0.15 -38.71 0.07
N LEU A 83 -1.02 -38.16 -0.77
CA LEU A 83 -2.07 -37.23 -0.37
C LEU A 83 -3.29 -37.98 0.19
N GLU A 84 -4.13 -37.28 0.96
CA GLU A 84 -5.39 -37.80 1.50
C GLU A 84 -6.36 -38.28 0.41
N ASN A 85 -6.31 -37.68 -0.79
CA ASN A 85 -7.13 -38.11 -1.93
C ASN A 85 -6.58 -39.36 -2.65
N GLY A 86 -5.53 -40.00 -2.11
CA GLY A 86 -4.93 -41.22 -2.63
C GLY A 86 -3.93 -41.02 -3.76
N LYS A 87 -3.67 -39.78 -4.20
CA LYS A 87 -2.62 -39.50 -5.18
C LYS A 87 -1.23 -39.67 -4.56
N CYS A 88 -0.34 -40.33 -5.29
CA CYS A 88 1.05 -40.54 -4.90
C CYS A 88 1.98 -39.83 -5.86
N TYR A 89 3.04 -39.22 -5.32
CA TYR A 89 4.08 -38.54 -6.09
C TYR A 89 5.44 -39.02 -5.62
N GLU A 90 6.35 -39.28 -6.55
CA GLU A 90 7.69 -39.77 -6.21
C GLU A 90 8.50 -38.71 -5.47
N ASN A 91 8.29 -37.43 -5.79
CA ASN A 91 9.03 -36.32 -5.23
C ASN A 91 8.23 -35.01 -5.22
N ILE A 92 8.73 -34.02 -4.47
CA ILE A 92 8.11 -32.69 -4.37
C ILE A 92 7.97 -31.97 -5.72
N LYS A 93 8.89 -32.19 -6.68
CA LYS A 93 8.85 -31.48 -7.97
C LYS A 93 7.65 -31.93 -8.80
N GLU A 94 7.39 -33.23 -8.81
CA GLU A 94 6.23 -33.82 -9.47
C GLU A 94 4.93 -33.29 -8.85
N LEU A 95 4.81 -33.39 -7.53
CA LEU A 95 3.68 -32.83 -6.76
C LEU A 95 3.45 -31.35 -7.06
N CYS A 96 4.50 -30.53 -7.02
CA CYS A 96 4.39 -29.09 -7.28
C CYS A 96 3.97 -28.79 -8.71
N SER A 97 4.39 -29.63 -9.67
CA SER A 97 4.03 -29.50 -11.08
C SER A 97 2.54 -29.82 -11.30
N ASP A 98 2.04 -30.88 -10.68
CA ASP A 98 0.62 -31.26 -10.73
C ASP A 98 -0.26 -30.18 -10.08
N LEU A 99 0.09 -29.76 -8.85
CA LEU A 99 -0.60 -28.69 -8.11
C LEU A 99 -0.38 -27.28 -8.69
N ARG A 100 0.45 -27.15 -9.74
CA ARG A 100 0.82 -25.88 -10.40
C ARG A 100 1.29 -24.79 -9.42
N ILE A 101 2.03 -25.19 -8.38
CA ILE A 101 2.64 -24.30 -7.39
C ILE A 101 4.17 -24.36 -7.47
N ARG A 102 4.83 -23.39 -6.85
CA ARG A 102 6.29 -23.40 -6.69
C ARG A 102 6.64 -24.14 -5.40
N GLU A 103 7.76 -24.87 -5.38
CA GLU A 103 8.30 -25.51 -4.17
C GLU A 103 8.33 -24.55 -2.97
N GLY A 104 8.84 -23.33 -3.16
CA GLY A 104 8.92 -22.32 -2.10
C GLY A 104 7.56 -21.87 -1.55
N THR A 105 6.47 -22.04 -2.31
CA THR A 105 5.10 -21.79 -1.83
C THR A 105 4.69 -22.89 -0.86
N LEU A 106 4.96 -24.15 -1.20
CA LEU A 106 4.66 -25.33 -0.38
C LEU A 106 5.44 -25.30 0.93
N TYR A 107 6.79 -25.21 0.86
CA TYR A 107 7.66 -25.07 2.04
C TYR A 107 7.28 -23.85 2.89
N GLY A 108 6.96 -22.73 2.22
CA GLY A 108 6.55 -21.53 2.91
C GLY A 108 5.24 -21.68 3.67
N TYR A 109 4.31 -22.50 3.19
CA TYR A 109 3.06 -22.80 3.91
C TYR A 109 3.32 -23.69 5.12
N ALA A 110 4.06 -24.79 4.91
CA ALA A 110 4.43 -25.73 5.96
C ALA A 110 5.16 -25.04 7.13
N LEU A 111 6.15 -24.19 6.83
CA LEU A 111 6.88 -23.43 7.87
C LEU A 111 6.01 -22.43 8.66
N ARG A 112 4.95 -21.89 8.04
CA ARG A 112 4.04 -20.93 8.68
C ARG A 112 3.05 -21.60 9.62
N ASN A 113 2.52 -22.73 9.19
CA ASN A 113 1.48 -23.45 9.92
C ASN A 113 2.04 -24.59 10.76
N GLU A 114 3.37 -24.79 10.74
CA GLU A 114 4.06 -25.86 11.47
C GLU A 114 3.52 -27.24 11.16
N CYS A 115 3.22 -27.48 9.88
CA CYS A 115 2.70 -28.74 9.38
C CYS A 115 3.72 -29.42 8.46
N SER A 116 3.50 -30.71 8.21
CA SER A 116 4.26 -31.52 7.27
C SER A 116 4.07 -31.03 5.82
N ILE A 117 4.94 -31.48 4.92
CA ILE A 117 4.78 -31.21 3.48
C ILE A 117 3.53 -31.88 2.93
N THR A 118 3.17 -33.06 3.42
CA THR A 118 1.94 -33.77 3.03
C THR A 118 0.70 -32.96 3.41
N GLU A 119 0.57 -32.52 4.67
CA GLU A 119 -0.57 -31.69 5.10
C GLU A 119 -0.64 -30.36 4.34
N ALA A 120 0.51 -29.75 4.03
CA ALA A 120 0.56 -28.56 3.20
C ALA A 120 0.10 -28.85 1.76
N ALA A 121 0.45 -30.01 1.22
CA ALA A 121 0.06 -30.46 -0.10
C ALA A 121 -1.43 -30.78 -0.16
N ASP A 122 -1.98 -31.47 0.85
CA ASP A 122 -3.41 -31.73 0.99
C ASP A 122 -4.22 -30.45 1.04
N TYR A 123 -3.74 -29.42 1.75
CA TYR A 123 -4.35 -28.11 1.71
C TYR A 123 -4.43 -27.54 0.28
N TYR A 124 -3.35 -27.63 -0.49
CA TYR A 124 -3.33 -27.13 -1.87
C TYR A 124 -4.15 -28.00 -2.82
N ALA A 125 -4.19 -29.32 -2.61
CA ALA A 125 -5.00 -30.27 -3.37
C ALA A 125 -6.50 -30.05 -3.14
N LYS A 126 -6.94 -29.94 -1.87
CA LYS A 126 -8.33 -29.56 -1.52
C LYS A 126 -8.69 -28.20 -2.11
N ARG A 127 -7.75 -27.26 -2.08
CA ARG A 127 -7.91 -25.93 -2.71
C ARG A 127 -7.81 -25.95 -4.24
N GLU A 128 -7.48 -27.07 -4.85
CA GLU A 128 -7.60 -27.27 -6.29
C GLU A 128 -8.95 -27.93 -6.60
N GLU A 129 -9.34 -28.95 -5.83
CA GLU A 129 -10.62 -29.65 -5.95
C GLU A 129 -11.85 -28.75 -5.73
N VAL A 130 -11.80 -27.79 -4.81
CA VAL A 130 -12.90 -26.82 -4.59
C VAL A 130 -13.10 -25.91 -5.82
N PHE A 131 -12.13 -25.81 -6.73
CA PHE A 131 -12.12 -24.81 -7.80
C PHE A 131 -11.87 -25.37 -9.21
N GLN A 132 -11.53 -26.66 -9.34
CA GLN A 132 -11.63 -27.42 -10.58
C GLN A 132 -13.00 -28.11 -10.61
N ASN A 133 -13.70 -28.03 -11.74
CA ASN A 133 -15.08 -28.49 -11.93
C ASN A 133 -16.19 -27.58 -11.37
N VAL A 134 -15.97 -26.26 -11.37
CA VAL A 134 -17.10 -25.35 -11.20
C VAL A 134 -17.78 -25.21 -12.55
N ALA A 135 -18.85 -26.00 -12.77
CA ALA A 135 -19.78 -25.74 -13.86
C ALA A 135 -20.47 -24.40 -13.57
N LEU A 136 -19.98 -23.33 -14.20
CA LEU A 136 -20.41 -21.97 -13.91
C LEU A 136 -21.14 -21.37 -15.11
N LYS A 137 -22.26 -20.73 -14.80
CA LYS A 137 -23.09 -20.05 -15.79
C LYS A 137 -22.85 -18.54 -15.70
N VAL A 138 -22.42 -17.95 -16.81
CA VAL A 138 -22.21 -16.50 -16.91
C VAL A 138 -23.05 -15.99 -18.08
N GLY A 139 -24.15 -15.29 -17.77
CA GLY A 139 -25.16 -14.96 -18.77
C GLY A 139 -25.81 -16.24 -19.31
N ASP A 140 -25.73 -16.45 -20.62
CA ASP A 140 -26.25 -17.64 -21.30
C ASP A 140 -25.18 -18.71 -21.60
N GLN A 141 -23.92 -18.44 -21.25
CA GLN A 141 -22.80 -19.35 -21.50
C GLN A 141 -22.47 -20.21 -20.27
N PHE A 142 -22.13 -21.47 -20.53
CA PHE A 142 -21.69 -22.43 -19.53
C PHE A 142 -20.20 -22.69 -19.68
N TYR A 143 -19.48 -22.67 -18.57
CA TYR A 143 -18.05 -22.93 -18.51
C TYR A 143 -17.78 -24.04 -17.50
N ASN A 144 -16.90 -24.96 -17.85
CA ASN A 144 -16.42 -26.00 -16.94
C ASN A 144 -15.05 -25.65 -16.31
N ASP A 145 -14.44 -24.57 -16.78
CA ASP A 145 -13.18 -24.03 -16.29
C ASP A 145 -13.31 -22.52 -16.02
N LEU A 146 -13.15 -22.14 -14.75
CA LEU A 146 -13.14 -20.75 -14.31
C LEU A 146 -12.03 -19.93 -14.98
N ARG A 147 -10.91 -20.54 -15.32
CA ARG A 147 -9.80 -19.87 -15.98
C ARG A 147 -10.15 -19.50 -17.41
N GLN A 148 -10.73 -20.44 -18.16
CA GLN A 148 -11.27 -20.19 -19.49
C GLN A 148 -12.33 -19.08 -19.44
N CYS A 149 -13.28 -19.17 -18.50
CA CYS A 149 -14.28 -18.13 -18.31
C CYS A 149 -13.64 -16.75 -18.06
N CYS A 150 -12.66 -16.67 -17.15
CA CYS A 150 -11.97 -15.42 -16.86
C CYS A 150 -11.28 -14.84 -18.10
N GLU A 151 -10.60 -15.68 -18.89
CA GLU A 151 -9.91 -15.29 -20.12
C GLU A 151 -10.88 -14.75 -21.17
N GLU A 152 -11.98 -15.46 -21.45
CA GLU A 152 -13.01 -15.04 -22.42
C GLU A 152 -13.74 -13.75 -21.98
N GLN A 153 -14.03 -13.62 -20.68
CA GLN A 153 -14.67 -12.42 -20.13
C GLN A 153 -13.70 -11.21 -19.99
N GLY A 154 -12.40 -11.43 -20.21
CA GLY A 154 -11.35 -10.42 -20.06
C GLY A 154 -11.15 -9.97 -18.61
N ILE A 155 -11.33 -10.90 -17.66
CA ILE A 155 -11.16 -10.69 -16.23
C ILE A 155 -9.91 -11.46 -15.78
N ARG A 156 -9.13 -10.90 -14.85
CA ARG A 156 -7.97 -11.61 -14.32
C ARG A 156 -8.40 -12.69 -13.35
N TYR A 157 -8.10 -13.95 -13.66
CA TYR A 157 -8.35 -15.11 -12.79
C TYR A 157 -7.94 -14.88 -11.32
N LYS A 158 -6.75 -14.32 -11.08
CA LYS A 158 -6.25 -14.02 -9.72
C LYS A 158 -7.14 -13.07 -8.91
N ASP A 159 -7.84 -12.15 -9.58
CA ASP A 159 -8.72 -11.20 -8.89
C ASP A 159 -10.06 -11.86 -8.52
N VAL A 160 -10.60 -12.70 -9.41
CA VAL A 160 -11.80 -13.52 -9.16
C VAL A 160 -11.52 -14.49 -8.03
N TYR A 161 -10.43 -15.25 -8.15
CA TYR A 161 -9.97 -16.21 -7.16
C TYR A 161 -9.82 -15.59 -5.77
N ARG A 162 -9.15 -14.44 -5.68
CA ARG A 162 -8.99 -13.74 -4.40
C ARG A 162 -10.33 -13.37 -3.78
N ARG A 163 -11.27 -12.89 -4.60
CA ARG A 163 -12.59 -12.49 -4.13
C ARG A 163 -13.38 -13.69 -3.60
N MET A 164 -13.34 -14.82 -4.28
CA MET A 164 -13.98 -16.06 -3.84
C MET A 164 -13.46 -16.46 -2.45
N VAL A 165 -12.14 -16.45 -2.26
CA VAL A 165 -11.52 -16.80 -0.97
C VAL A 165 -11.81 -15.77 0.12
N GLU A 166 -11.67 -14.48 -0.15
CA GLU A 166 -11.83 -13.42 0.86
C GLU A 166 -13.29 -13.18 1.26
N LYS A 167 -14.25 -13.49 0.38
CA LYS A 167 -15.67 -13.22 0.60
C LYS A 167 -16.52 -14.47 0.71
N MET A 168 -15.92 -15.66 0.55
CA MET A 168 -16.62 -16.94 0.56
C MET A 168 -17.85 -16.93 -0.37
N VAL A 169 -17.65 -16.41 -1.58
CA VAL A 169 -18.68 -16.31 -2.62
C VAL A 169 -18.39 -17.32 -3.73
N SER A 170 -19.43 -17.68 -4.48
CA SER A 170 -19.29 -18.62 -5.60
C SER A 170 -18.44 -18.04 -6.75
N ALA A 171 -18.05 -18.90 -7.69
CA ALA A 171 -17.31 -18.47 -8.87
C ALA A 171 -18.14 -17.53 -9.73
N GLU A 172 -19.42 -17.85 -9.91
CA GLU A 172 -20.41 -17.05 -10.64
C GLU A 172 -20.55 -15.66 -10.03
N GLU A 173 -20.79 -15.58 -8.72
CA GLU A 173 -20.95 -14.32 -7.99
C GLU A 173 -19.67 -13.45 -8.08
N ALA A 174 -18.50 -14.09 -8.00
CA ALA A 174 -17.24 -13.41 -8.13
C ALA A 174 -17.04 -12.85 -9.55
N VAL A 175 -17.30 -13.63 -10.60
CA VAL A 175 -17.19 -13.20 -12.00
C VAL A 175 -18.19 -12.08 -12.31
N GLU A 176 -19.45 -12.24 -11.91
CA GLU A 176 -20.52 -11.28 -12.14
C GLU A 176 -20.19 -9.90 -11.53
N TYR A 177 -19.58 -9.89 -10.34
CA TYR A 177 -19.10 -8.65 -9.73
C TYR A 177 -18.10 -7.89 -10.62
N PHE A 178 -17.16 -8.60 -11.26
CA PHE A 178 -16.16 -7.98 -12.12
C PHE A 178 -16.75 -7.54 -13.47
N LEU A 179 -17.74 -8.27 -14.00
CA LEU A 179 -18.51 -7.85 -15.18
C LEU A 179 -19.28 -6.55 -14.89
N LYS A 180 -20.08 -6.49 -13.81
CA LYS A 180 -20.78 -5.26 -13.38
C LYS A 180 -19.83 -4.08 -13.21
N ARG A 181 -18.62 -4.33 -12.69
CA ARG A 181 -17.59 -3.31 -12.53
C ARG A 181 -17.00 -2.85 -13.88
N LYS A 182 -16.84 -3.74 -14.85
CA LYS A 182 -16.41 -3.45 -16.22
C LYS A 182 -17.47 -2.62 -16.94
N ASP A 183 -18.74 -2.99 -16.82
CA ASP A 183 -19.87 -2.28 -17.40
C ASP A 183 -20.04 -0.87 -16.82
N ARG A 184 -19.92 -0.71 -15.50
CA ARG A 184 -19.93 0.62 -14.88
C ARG A 184 -18.83 1.51 -15.45
N LYS A 185 -17.61 0.99 -15.60
CA LYS A 185 -16.49 1.72 -16.21
C LYS A 185 -16.73 2.02 -17.69
N ALA A 186 -17.36 1.11 -18.43
CA ALA A 186 -17.71 1.32 -19.83
C ALA A 186 -18.78 2.41 -19.98
N LYS A 187 -19.84 2.37 -19.16
CA LYS A 187 -20.87 3.41 -19.06
C LYS A 187 -20.28 4.75 -18.65
N GLU A 188 -19.35 4.79 -17.68
CA GLU A 188 -18.62 6.02 -17.33
C GLU A 188 -17.78 6.55 -18.49
N LYS A 189 -17.11 5.68 -19.26
CA LYS A 189 -16.34 6.08 -20.45
C LYS A 189 -17.25 6.56 -21.58
N GLN A 190 -18.39 5.91 -21.79
CA GLN A 190 -19.37 6.26 -22.80
C GLN A 190 -20.08 7.57 -22.44
N PHE A 191 -20.47 7.76 -21.18
CA PHE A 191 -20.95 9.03 -20.66
C PHE A 191 -19.92 10.14 -20.90
N LYS A 192 -18.64 9.90 -20.58
CA LYS A 192 -17.54 10.85 -20.87
C LYS A 192 -17.26 11.09 -22.36
N ARG A 193 -17.72 10.22 -23.27
CA ARG A 193 -17.60 10.37 -24.73
C ARG A 193 -18.82 11.04 -25.35
N GLN A 194 -20.02 10.75 -24.84
CA GLN A 194 -21.28 11.38 -25.24
C GLN A 194 -21.37 12.80 -24.69
N THR A 195 -20.90 13.02 -23.46
CA THR A 195 -20.42 14.33 -23.04
C THR A 195 -19.07 14.55 -23.72
N ASN A 196 -19.05 14.80 -25.02
CA ASN A 196 -17.94 15.50 -25.64
C ASN A 196 -17.77 16.78 -24.84
N PHE A 197 -16.87 16.73 -23.86
CA PHE A 197 -16.31 17.86 -23.20
C PHE A 197 -15.59 18.58 -24.34
N GLU A 198 -16.23 19.63 -24.88
CA GLU A 198 -15.48 20.66 -25.58
C GLU A 198 -14.27 20.98 -24.70
N PRO A 199 -13.04 20.81 -25.20
CA PRO A 199 -11.88 21.26 -24.47
C PRO A 199 -11.97 22.78 -24.40
N GLY A 200 -12.45 23.32 -23.28
CA GLY A 200 -12.25 24.73 -22.95
C GLY A 200 -13.48 25.61 -22.73
N VAL A 201 -14.68 25.09 -22.42
CA VAL A 201 -15.64 25.93 -21.67
C VAL A 201 -15.57 25.53 -20.22
N PRO A 202 -14.69 26.15 -19.42
CA PRO A 202 -14.69 25.86 -18.01
C PRO A 202 -16.06 26.23 -17.44
N LYS A 203 -16.68 25.28 -16.72
CA LYS A 203 -17.95 25.53 -16.05
C LYS A 203 -17.74 26.65 -15.05
N LYS A 204 -18.38 27.79 -15.31
CA LYS A 204 -18.38 28.93 -14.42
C LYS A 204 -18.89 28.49 -13.05
N VAL A 205 -18.22 28.91 -11.99
CA VAL A 205 -18.63 28.66 -10.61
C VAL A 205 -18.71 29.97 -9.87
N VAL A 206 -19.77 30.16 -9.08
CA VAL A 206 -19.96 31.36 -8.27
C VAL A 206 -19.60 31.03 -6.84
N ILE A 207 -18.54 31.65 -6.32
CA ILE A 207 -18.07 31.46 -4.95
C ILE A 207 -18.02 32.81 -4.27
N MET A 208 -18.72 32.96 -3.13
CA MET A 208 -18.80 34.21 -2.36
C MET A 208 -19.21 35.42 -3.23
N GLY A 209 -20.14 35.23 -4.16
CA GLY A 209 -20.62 36.28 -5.07
C GLY A 209 -19.67 36.63 -6.23
N LYS A 210 -18.49 36.01 -6.33
CA LYS A 210 -17.56 36.17 -7.46
C LYS A 210 -17.72 35.02 -8.45
N GLU A 211 -17.88 35.35 -9.72
CA GLU A 211 -17.87 34.36 -10.80
C GLU A 211 -16.44 33.99 -11.18
N TYR A 212 -16.15 32.70 -11.20
CA TYR A 212 -14.89 32.15 -11.67
C TYR A 212 -15.12 31.41 -12.97
N PRO A 213 -14.28 31.63 -14.00
CA PRO A 213 -14.38 30.91 -15.26
C PRO A 213 -14.32 29.39 -15.05
N SER A 214 -13.51 28.92 -14.09
CA SER A 214 -13.31 27.50 -13.81
C SER A 214 -13.13 27.20 -12.33
N LYS A 215 -13.36 25.94 -11.94
CA LYS A 215 -12.96 25.45 -10.61
C LYS A 215 -11.47 25.64 -10.33
N THR A 216 -10.62 25.51 -11.35
CA THR A 216 -9.17 25.71 -11.23
C THR A 216 -8.84 27.17 -10.94
N SER A 217 -9.44 28.10 -11.68
CA SER A 217 -9.30 29.54 -11.49
C SER A 217 -9.73 29.96 -10.08
N CYS A 218 -10.82 29.36 -9.57
CA CYS A 218 -11.24 29.54 -8.18
C CYS A 218 -10.14 29.11 -7.18
N TYR A 219 -9.53 27.94 -7.36
CA TYR A 219 -8.45 27.50 -6.47
C TYR A 219 -7.23 28.42 -6.52
N ASP A 220 -6.85 28.87 -7.71
CA ASP A 220 -5.65 29.68 -7.94
C ASP A 220 -5.81 31.12 -7.44
N ASP A 221 -7.00 31.69 -7.58
CA ASP A 221 -7.33 33.04 -7.09
C ASP A 221 -7.45 33.05 -5.56
N LEU A 222 -8.20 32.09 -4.99
CA LEU A 222 -8.38 31.97 -3.54
C LEU A 222 -7.16 31.37 -2.82
N LYS A 223 -6.11 30.98 -3.56
CA LYS A 223 -4.88 30.33 -3.06
C LYS A 223 -5.15 29.11 -2.17
N ILE A 224 -6.18 28.33 -2.50
CA ILE A 224 -6.59 27.11 -1.78
C ILE A 224 -6.17 25.85 -2.53
N GLN A 225 -5.90 24.77 -1.80
CA GLN A 225 -5.49 23.51 -2.41
C GLN A 225 -6.69 22.65 -2.80
N LYS A 226 -6.77 22.26 -4.08
CA LYS A 226 -7.78 21.31 -4.62
C LYS A 226 -7.95 20.06 -3.75
N LYS A 227 -6.86 19.51 -3.22
CA LYS A 227 -6.87 18.30 -2.39
C LYS A 227 -7.67 18.49 -1.08
N LEU A 228 -7.63 19.66 -0.48
CA LEU A 228 -8.33 19.96 0.78
C LEU A 228 -9.84 20.08 0.54
N VAL A 229 -10.22 20.77 -0.54
CA VAL A 229 -11.63 20.89 -0.96
C VAL A 229 -12.23 19.51 -1.24
N LEU A 230 -11.55 18.68 -2.04
CA LEU A 230 -12.03 17.32 -2.35
C LEU A 230 -12.06 16.40 -1.12
N LYS A 231 -11.15 16.59 -0.16
CA LYS A 231 -11.18 15.85 1.10
C LYS A 231 -12.43 16.24 1.88
N ARG A 232 -12.68 17.53 2.07
CA ARG A 232 -13.85 18.05 2.80
C ARG A 232 -15.17 17.57 2.18
N MET A 233 -15.30 17.63 0.85
CA MET A 233 -16.49 17.11 0.15
C MET A 233 -16.77 15.64 0.47
N ARG A 234 -15.72 14.81 0.60
CA ARG A 234 -15.90 13.39 0.96
C ARG A 234 -16.22 13.18 2.43
N ASP A 235 -15.57 13.94 3.30
CA ASP A 235 -15.68 13.75 4.75
C ASP A 235 -17.00 14.30 5.29
N THR A 236 -17.57 15.33 4.66
CA THR A 236 -18.78 16.02 5.15
C THR A 236 -19.96 15.99 4.16
N SER A 237 -19.81 15.31 3.01
CA SER A 237 -20.85 15.22 1.97
C SER A 237 -21.45 16.57 1.54
N CYS A 238 -20.68 17.66 1.64
CA CYS A 238 -21.13 19.01 1.28
C CYS A 238 -20.94 19.34 -0.21
N SER A 239 -21.60 20.41 -0.66
CA SER A 239 -21.45 20.92 -2.03
C SER A 239 -20.02 21.40 -2.32
N PHE A 240 -19.71 21.61 -3.60
CA PHE A 240 -18.40 22.13 -3.99
C PHE A 240 -18.17 23.55 -3.45
N GLU A 241 -19.21 24.37 -3.52
CA GLU A 241 -19.25 25.77 -3.10
C GLU A 241 -19.00 25.88 -1.59
N GLU A 242 -19.74 25.11 -0.78
CA GLU A 242 -19.56 25.05 0.68
C GLU A 242 -18.15 24.55 1.05
N ALA A 243 -17.66 23.52 0.35
CA ALA A 243 -16.32 23.00 0.60
C ALA A 243 -15.23 24.03 0.30
N VAL A 244 -15.38 24.82 -0.77
CA VAL A 244 -14.46 25.90 -1.13
C VAL A 244 -14.50 27.00 -0.08
N ILE A 245 -15.69 27.50 0.28
CA ILE A 245 -15.87 28.57 1.26
C ILE A 245 -15.23 28.19 2.59
N ALA A 246 -15.55 27.01 3.11
CA ALA A 246 -15.00 26.55 4.39
C ALA A 246 -13.47 26.33 4.33
N THR A 247 -12.93 25.90 3.19
CA THR A 247 -11.48 25.74 3.02
C THR A 247 -10.77 27.10 2.93
N TYR A 248 -11.41 28.09 2.30
CA TYR A 248 -10.91 29.45 2.22
C TYR A 248 -10.94 30.14 3.58
N GLN A 249 -12.05 30.06 4.33
CA GLN A 249 -12.15 30.60 5.69
C GLN A 249 -11.07 30.01 6.61
N ALA A 250 -10.92 28.68 6.62
CA ALA A 250 -9.88 28.01 7.41
C ALA A 250 -8.44 28.36 6.98
N ARG A 251 -8.24 28.90 5.77
CA ARG A 251 -6.95 29.44 5.32
C ARG A 251 -6.72 30.83 5.90
N ILE A 252 -7.70 31.73 5.77
CA ILE A 252 -7.64 33.09 6.31
C ILE A 252 -7.49 33.09 7.83
N GLU A 253 -8.21 32.23 8.53
CA GLU A 253 -8.09 32.08 10.00
C GLU A 253 -6.66 31.70 10.46
N LYS A 254 -5.87 31.09 9.58
CA LYS A 254 -4.48 30.72 9.88
C LYS A 254 -3.49 31.79 9.50
N GLU A 255 -3.89 32.81 8.73
CA GLU A 255 -2.98 33.89 8.34
C GLU A 255 -2.50 34.67 9.57
N PHE A 256 -1.24 35.03 9.55
CA PHE A 256 -0.59 35.74 10.64
C PHE A 256 -0.06 37.07 10.12
N HIS A 257 -0.53 38.16 10.72
CA HIS A 257 -0.18 39.52 10.34
C HIS A 257 0.94 40.03 11.24
N PHE A 258 2.03 40.49 10.65
CA PHE A 258 3.19 40.99 11.40
C PHE A 258 3.96 42.03 10.55
N HIS A 259 4.24 43.20 11.13
CA HIS A 259 4.87 44.36 10.45
C HIS A 259 4.27 44.72 9.08
N GLY A 260 2.94 44.67 8.94
CA GLY A 260 2.27 45.00 7.67
C GLY A 260 2.38 43.92 6.59
N GLU A 261 3.09 42.81 6.86
CA GLU A 261 3.12 41.64 6.00
C GLU A 261 2.12 40.56 6.46
N VAL A 262 1.55 39.84 5.49
CA VAL A 262 0.62 38.73 5.73
C VAL A 262 1.31 37.40 5.47
N TYR A 263 1.52 36.62 6.52
CA TYR A 263 2.12 35.29 6.43
C TYR A 263 1.03 34.21 6.39
N LYS A 264 1.26 33.15 5.60
CA LYS A 264 0.34 32.00 5.48
C LYS A 264 0.06 31.28 6.81
N SER A 265 0.94 31.47 7.79
CA SER A 265 0.79 30.97 9.17
C SER A 265 1.77 31.65 10.10
N PHE A 266 1.51 31.59 11.41
CA PHE A 266 2.47 31.98 12.45
C PHE A 266 3.84 31.29 12.28
N VAL A 267 3.83 30.02 11.87
CA VAL A 267 5.06 29.25 11.60
C VAL A 267 5.84 29.84 10.42
N ALA A 268 5.14 30.25 9.37
CA ALA A 268 5.77 30.88 8.21
C ALA A 268 6.39 32.24 8.58
N CYS A 269 5.71 33.02 9.43
CA CYS A 269 6.27 34.24 9.99
C CYS A 269 7.55 33.94 10.80
N CYS A 270 7.49 33.00 11.74
CA CYS A 270 8.66 32.62 12.55
C CYS A 270 9.85 32.19 11.69
N LYS A 271 9.59 31.42 10.62
CA LYS A 271 10.62 30.98 9.68
C LYS A 271 11.23 32.15 8.89
N ALA A 272 10.42 33.13 8.48
CA ALA A 272 10.89 34.31 7.74
C ALA A 272 11.87 35.15 8.58
N TYR A 273 11.60 35.30 9.87
CA TYR A 273 12.46 36.03 10.82
C TYR A 273 13.53 35.16 11.50
N GLY A 274 13.63 33.87 11.13
CA GLY A 274 14.60 32.94 11.71
C GLY A 274 14.44 32.77 13.23
N VAL A 275 13.22 32.75 13.75
CA VAL A 275 12.91 32.52 15.16
C VAL A 275 12.24 31.17 15.37
N ALA A 276 12.54 30.50 16.49
CA ALA A 276 11.92 29.23 16.84
C ALA A 276 10.49 29.43 17.33
N GLN A 277 9.51 28.83 16.64
CA GLN A 277 8.08 29.00 16.93
C GLN A 277 7.71 28.57 18.36
N GLU A 278 8.34 27.51 18.88
CA GLU A 278 8.08 26.98 20.22
C GLU A 278 8.53 27.97 21.28
N TYR A 279 9.70 28.59 21.06
CA TYR A 279 10.24 29.59 21.96
C TYR A 279 9.34 30.83 22.02
N ILE A 280 8.88 31.33 20.86
CA ILE A 280 7.93 32.46 20.80
C ILE A 280 6.63 32.12 21.53
N ALA A 281 6.06 30.93 21.29
CA ALA A 281 4.82 30.52 21.94
C ALA A 281 4.96 30.43 23.47
N ILE A 282 6.09 29.94 23.97
CA ILE A 282 6.40 29.88 25.40
C ILE A 282 6.57 31.29 25.97
N LYS A 283 7.33 32.17 25.30
CA LYS A 283 7.58 33.56 25.74
C LYS A 283 6.28 34.36 25.81
N ALA A 284 5.45 34.28 24.76
CA ALA A 284 4.12 34.90 24.73
C ALA A 284 3.26 34.45 25.92
N LYS A 285 3.23 33.14 26.21
CA LYS A 285 2.45 32.59 27.32
C LYS A 285 2.99 32.97 28.70
N ARG A 286 4.31 32.97 28.89
CA ARG A 286 4.96 33.31 30.17
C ARG A 286 4.81 34.78 30.52
N GLU A 287 4.91 35.65 29.53
CA GLU A 287 4.85 37.11 29.72
C GLU A 287 3.43 37.69 29.54
N GLY A 288 2.46 36.86 29.15
CA GLY A 288 1.07 37.31 28.92
C GLY A 288 0.93 38.26 27.72
N ILE A 289 1.84 38.18 26.75
CA ILE A 289 1.89 39.06 25.57
C ILE A 289 1.42 38.33 24.31
N THR A 290 1.11 39.07 23.25
CA THR A 290 0.77 38.51 21.94
C THR A 290 1.97 37.82 21.29
N ARG A 291 1.70 36.92 20.34
CA ARG A 291 2.77 36.27 19.57
C ARG A 291 3.57 37.28 18.74
N GLN A 292 2.94 38.37 18.31
CA GLN A 292 3.57 39.48 17.59
C GLN A 292 4.58 40.20 18.49
N GLU A 293 4.14 40.65 19.67
CA GLU A 293 5.03 41.33 20.64
C GLU A 293 6.19 40.43 21.09
N ALA A 294 5.94 39.13 21.22
CA ALA A 294 7.00 38.17 21.53
C ALA A 294 8.07 38.07 20.43
N ILE A 295 7.68 38.19 19.15
CA ILE A 295 8.64 38.26 18.03
C ILE A 295 9.40 39.58 18.06
N GLU A 296 8.72 40.71 18.23
CA GLU A 296 9.34 42.05 18.31
C GLU A 296 10.40 42.13 19.40
N LYS A 297 10.10 41.61 20.60
CA LYS A 297 11.08 41.59 21.70
C LYS A 297 12.33 40.79 21.34
N ILE A 298 12.20 39.68 20.62
CA ILE A 298 13.39 38.90 20.20
C ILE A 298 14.19 39.64 19.14
N LEU A 299 13.52 40.27 18.17
CA LEU A 299 14.19 41.05 17.14
C LEU A 299 14.94 42.23 17.75
N ALA A 300 14.32 42.95 18.69
CA ALA A 300 14.96 44.05 19.41
C ALA A 300 16.17 43.60 20.26
N LEU A 301 16.16 42.39 20.82
CA LEU A 301 17.31 41.83 21.54
C LEU A 301 18.48 41.47 20.61
N ARG A 302 18.17 41.03 19.38
CA ARG A 302 19.19 40.76 18.33
C ARG A 302 19.85 42.05 17.86
N GLU A 303 19.08 43.12 17.64
CA GLU A 303 19.61 44.43 17.25
C GLU A 303 20.51 45.06 18.32
N LYS A 304 20.24 44.77 19.59
CA LYS A 304 21.06 45.25 20.73
C LYS A 304 22.32 44.40 21.00
N GLY A 305 22.61 43.38 20.18
CA GLY A 305 23.81 42.55 20.30
C GLY A 305 23.85 41.64 21.53
N THR A 306 22.69 41.35 22.12
CA THR A 306 22.56 40.62 23.41
C THR A 306 22.17 39.15 23.25
N LEU A 307 22.25 38.60 22.05
CA LEU A 307 21.86 37.22 21.71
C LEU A 307 22.98 36.46 20.99
#